data_AF-A0A955N915-F1
#
_entry.id   AF-A0A955N915-F1
#
_cell.length_a   1.000
_cell.length_b   1.000
_cell.length_c   1.000
_cell.angle_alpha   90.00
_cell.angle_beta   90.00
_cell.angle_gamma   90.00
#
_symmetry.space_group_name_H-M   'P 1'
#
loop_
_entity.id
_entity.type
_entity.pdbx_description
1 polymer ?
#
loop_
_entity_poly.entity_id
_entity_poly.type
_entity_poly.pdbx_seq_one_letter_code
_entity_poly.pdbx_strand_id
1 'polypeptide(L)' 'CRNCHSYEAMDWHAQSLVAQRDMQKAMKEGKTCIDCHKGIAHTLPDGYESDSPVYEEDFAKL' A
#
# COMPACT_ATOMS: atom_id res chain seq x y z
N CYS A 1 6.46 -4.85 9.25
CA CYS A 1 5.25 -4.00 9.17
C CYS A 1 4.31 -4.25 10.34
N ARG A 2 3.53 -5.35 10.34
CA ARG A 2 2.44 -5.58 11.31
C ARG A 2 2.88 -5.90 12.75
N ASN A 3 4.12 -6.36 12.94
CA ASN A 3 4.64 -6.66 14.28
C ASN A 3 5.07 -5.40 15.06
N CYS A 4 5.32 -4.28 14.36
CA CYS A 4 5.82 -3.04 14.96
C CYS A 4 4.93 -1.81 14.66
N HIS A 5 4.04 -1.89 13.68
CA HIS A 5 3.12 -0.81 13.30
C HIS A 5 1.68 -1.28 13.38
N SER A 6 0.77 -0.38 13.75
CA SER A 6 -0.67 -0.60 13.79
C SER A 6 -1.42 0.64 13.28
N TYR A 7 -2.69 0.47 12.93
CA TYR A 7 -3.55 1.58 12.52
C TYR A 7 -3.83 2.56 13.67
N GLU A 8 -3.89 2.05 14.90
CA GLU A 8 -4.16 2.84 16.11
C GLU A 8 -3.00 3.77 16.47
N ALA A 9 -1.76 3.37 16.15
CA ALA A 9 -0.57 4.17 16.38
C ALA A 9 -0.29 5.18 15.25
N MET A 10 -1.13 5.22 14.21
CA MET A 10 -0.94 6.08 13.05
C MET A 10 -1.42 7.50 13.35
N ASP A 11 -0.58 8.50 13.07
CA ASP A 11 -1.00 9.90 13.11
C ASP A 11 -1.74 10.27 11.82
N TRP A 12 -3.06 10.30 11.90
CA TRP A 12 -3.95 10.64 10.79
C TRP A 12 -3.77 12.08 10.33
N HIS A 13 -3.42 13.01 11.22
CA HIS A 13 -3.27 14.43 10.86
C HIS A 13 -1.98 14.70 10.10
N ALA A 14 -0.98 13.83 10.24
CA ALA A 14 0.25 13.88 9.45
C ALA A 14 0.07 13.41 7.99
N GLN A 15 -1.08 12.83 7.64
CA GLN A 15 -1.38 12.35 6.29
C GLN A 15 -2.08 13.40 5.44
N SER A 16 -1.88 13.34 4.12
CA SER A 16 -2.72 14.10 3.18
C SER A 16 -4.18 13.64 3.25
N LEU A 17 -5.13 14.50 2.86
CA LEU A 17 -6.56 14.17 2.91
C LEU A 17 -6.92 12.90 2.12
N VAL A 18 -6.25 12.68 0.99
CA VAL A 18 -6.43 11.47 0.17
C VAL A 18 -5.92 10.24 0.90
N ALA A 19 -4.72 10.33 1.49
CA ALA A 19 -4.13 9.24 2.26
C ALA A 19 -5.00 8.88 3.48
N GLN A 20 -5.52 9.87 4.21
CA GLN A 20 -6.44 9.64 5.32
C GLN A 20 -7.67 8.84 4.88
N ARG A 21 -8.33 9.28 3.80
CA ARG A 21 -9.51 8.59 3.26
C ARG A 21 -9.20 7.15 2.87
N ASP A 22 -8.09 6.94 2.18
CA ASP A 22 -7.73 5.62 1.66
C ASP A 22 -7.28 4.68 2.80
N MET A 23 -6.57 5.20 3.81
CA MET A 23 -6.18 4.44 5.00
C MET A 23 -7.38 4.12 5.92
N GLN A 24 -8.36 5.02 6.05
CA GLN A 24 -9.62 4.74 6.74
C GLN A 24 -10.41 3.61 6.04
N LYS A 25 -10.47 3.65 4.70
CA LYS A 25 -11.08 2.58 3.90
C LYS A 25 -10.34 1.26 4.11
N ALA A 26 -9.00 1.27 4.04
CA ALA A 26 -8.17 0.09 4.25
C ALA A 26 -8.40 -0.54 5.64
N MET A 27 -8.45 0.29 6.70
CA MET A 27 -8.75 -0.17 8.06
C MET A 27 -10.13 -0.83 8.14
N LYS A 28 -11.16 -0.22 7.54
CA LYS A 28 -12.53 -0.77 7.52
C LYS A 28 -12.63 -2.08 6.72
N GLU A 29 -11.87 -2.19 5.64
CA GLU A 29 -11.82 -3.39 4.79
C GLU A 29 -10.94 -4.51 5.38
N GLY A 30 -10.27 -4.27 6.50
CA GLY A 30 -9.35 -5.23 7.12
C GLY A 30 -8.08 -5.48 6.31
N LYS A 31 -7.72 -4.54 5.42
CA LYS A 31 -6.49 -4.62 4.65
C LYS A 31 -5.27 -4.51 5.55
N THR A 32 -4.18 -5.08 5.09
CA THR A 32 -2.89 -5.00 5.74
C THR A 32 -2.01 -3.95 5.08
N CYS A 33 -1.05 -3.41 5.81
CA CYS A 33 -0.09 -2.46 5.25
C CYS A 33 0.64 -3.05 4.03
N ILE A 34 0.83 -4.37 3.97
CA ILE A 34 1.57 -5.07 2.90
C ILE A 34 0.76 -5.14 1.61
N ASP A 35 -0.58 -5.01 1.68
CA ASP A 35 -1.44 -5.08 0.49
C ASP A 35 -1.18 -3.91 -0.48
N CYS A 36 -0.69 -2.78 0.03
CA CYS A 36 -0.33 -1.62 -0.79
C CYS A 36 1.15 -1.19 -0.63
N HIS A 37 1.73 -1.28 0.57
CA HIS A 37 3.12 -0.89 0.83
C HIS A 37 4.09 -2.05 0.57
N LYS A 38 4.04 -2.58 -0.65
CA LYS A 38 4.91 -3.65 -1.12
C LYS A 38 6.32 -3.11 -1.38
N GLY A 39 7.35 -3.93 -1.17
CA GLY A 39 8.72 -3.53 -1.49
C GLY A 39 9.45 -2.67 -0.46
N ILE A 40 8.82 -2.27 0.66
CA ILE A 40 9.44 -1.33 1.62
C ILE A 40 10.61 -1.94 2.40
N ALA A 41 10.38 -3.08 3.07
CA ALA A 41 11.39 -3.70 3.92
C ALA A 41 12.34 -4.60 3.12
N HIS A 42 11.80 -5.26 2.10
CA HIS A 42 12.53 -6.12 1.17
C HIS A 42 12.05 -5.79 -0.23
N THR A 43 12.97 -5.81 -1.20
CA THR A 43 12.64 -5.57 -2.60
C THR A 43 11.69 -6.64 -3.13
N LEU A 44 10.88 -6.26 -4.10
CA LEU A 44 10.07 -7.23 -4.84
C LEU A 44 11.00 -8.19 -5.61
N PRO A 45 10.59 -9.45 -5.81
CA PRO A 45 11.33 -10.39 -6.65
C PRO A 45 11.44 -9.91 -8.10
N ASP A 46 12.46 -10.37 -8.80
CA ASP A 46 12.57 -10.20 -10.25
C ASP A 46 11.37 -10.87 -10.94
N GLY A 47 10.76 -10.17 -11.90
CA GLY A 47 9.55 -10.63 -12.58
C GLY A 47 8.29 -10.63 -11.72
N TYR A 48 8.24 -9.82 -10.65
CA TYR A 48 7.01 -9.60 -9.90
C TYR A 48 5.96 -8.91 -10.79
N GLU A 49 4.89 -9.64 -11.10
CA GLU A 49 3.72 -9.10 -11.77
C GLU A 49 2.80 -8.43 -10.76
N SER A 50 2.43 -7.18 -11.06
CA SER A 50 1.54 -6.42 -10.21
C SER A 50 0.09 -6.86 -10.40
N ASP A 51 -0.61 -7.01 -9.29
CA ASP A 51 -2.06 -7.19 -9.16
C ASP A 51 -2.85 -5.89 -9.36
N SER A 52 -2.19 -4.77 -9.65
CA SER A 52 -2.83 -3.50 -10.02
C SER A 52 -2.92 -3.38 -11.55
N PRO A 53 -4.14 -3.24 -12.11
CA PRO A 53 -4.35 -3.17 -13.56
C PRO A 53 -3.73 -1.91 -14.19
N VAL A 54 -3.32 -0.94 -13.37
CA VAL A 54 -2.65 0.29 -13.83
C VAL A 54 -1.25 0.00 -14.39
N TYR A 55 -0.55 -1.03 -13.89
CA TYR A 55 0.82 -1.31 -14.36
C TYR A 55 0.86 -2.06 -15.70
N GLU A 56 -0.20 -2.78 -16.07
CA GLU A 56 -0.29 -3.44 -17.38
C GLU A 56 -0.23 -2.43 -18.55
N GLU A 57 -0.79 -1.23 -18.36
CA GLU A 57 -0.94 -0.23 -19.42
C GLU A 57 0.30 0.63 -19.65
N ASP A 58 1.17 0.74 -18.65
CA ASP A 58 2.35 1.62 -18.67
C ASP A 58 3.63 0.86 -19.09
N PHE A 59 3.75 -0.43 -18.80
CA PHE A 59 4.89 -1.25 -19.29
C PHE A 59 4.70 -1.72 -20.74
N ALA A 60 3.46 -1.86 -21.23
CA ALA A 60 3.19 -2.23 -22.62
C ALA A 60 3.43 -1.09 -23.64
N LYS A 61 3.82 0.11 -23.17
CA LYS A 61 4.09 1.31 -24.00
C LYS A 61 5.57 1.72 -24.04
N LEU A 62 6.45 0.91 -23.45
CA LEU A 62 7.92 1.02 -23.60
C LEU A 62 8.42 -0.03 -24.59
#